data_AF-A0A5E4KXF9-F1
#
_entry.id   AF-A0A5E4KXF9-F1
#
_cell.length_a   1.000
_cell.length_b   1.000
_cell.length_c   1.000
_cell.angle_alpha   90.00
_cell.angle_beta   90.00
_cell.angle_gamma   90.00
#
_symmetry.space_group_name_H-M   'P 1'
#
loop_
_entity.id
_entity.type
_entity.pdbx_description
1 polymer ?
#
loop_
_entity_poly.entity_id
_entity_poly.type
_entity_poly.pdbx_seq_one_letter_code
_entity_poly.pdbx_strand_id
1 'polypeptide(L)'
;MDYISINNKKYSSDTLKLLTGHMELDVDKIPENLLIIAEAVDGPDKLPYLIETIRSLEIGDPEKFRFILLRVQIDSELHMNEDLQRYQKRLYVSQVIEKLLYGELFFEAGKEKEND
;
A
#
# COMPACT_ATOMS: atom_id res chain seq x y z
N MET A 1 16.19 -9.01 -3.21
CA MET A 1 15.40 -7.95 -2.55
C MET A 1 16.29 -7.31 -1.52
N ASP A 2 16.46 -6.01 -1.65
CA ASP A 2 17.24 -5.21 -0.71
C ASP A 2 16.32 -4.74 0.43
N TYR A 3 16.83 -4.76 1.65
CA TYR A 3 16.06 -4.41 2.84
C TYR A 3 16.69 -3.22 3.57
N ILE A 4 15.85 -2.33 4.07
CA ILE A 4 16.23 -1.18 4.89
C ILE A 4 15.69 -1.40 6.30
N SER A 5 16.50 -1.10 7.31
CA SER A 5 16.10 -1.18 8.71
C SER A 5 15.69 0.20 9.23
N ILE A 6 14.45 0.34 9.67
CA ILE A 6 13.89 1.57 10.23
C ILE A 6 13.20 1.19 11.54
N ASN A 7 13.51 1.86 12.66
CA ASN A 7 12.93 1.58 13.97
C ASN A 7 12.96 0.08 14.37
N ASN A 8 14.10 -0.59 14.11
CA ASN A 8 14.32 -2.03 14.34
C ASN A 8 13.42 -2.99 13.53
N LYS A 9 12.68 -2.49 12.54
CA LYS A 9 11.92 -3.30 11.58
C LYS A 9 12.60 -3.29 10.21
N LYS A 10 12.44 -4.37 9.46
CA LYS A 10 12.97 -4.51 8.10
C LYS A 10 11.85 -4.26 7.09
N TYR A 11 12.15 -3.46 6.08
CA TYR A 11 11.27 -3.10 4.98
C TYR A 11 11.95 -3.36 3.65
N SER A 12 11.21 -3.83 2.66
CA SER A 12 11.68 -3.93 1.28
C SER A 12 11.95 -2.53 0.74
N SER A 13 13.15 -2.31 0.23
CA SER A 13 13.51 -1.07 -0.46
C SER A 13 12.55 -0.79 -1.63
N ASP A 14 12.17 -1.83 -2.38
CA ASP A 14 11.28 -1.67 -3.54
C ASP A 14 9.88 -1.25 -3.11
N THR A 15 9.37 -1.81 -2.01
CA THR A 15 8.07 -1.42 -1.44
C THR A 15 8.12 0.03 -0.94
N LEU A 16 9.18 0.44 -0.26
CA LEU A 16 9.31 1.83 0.18
C LEU A 16 9.38 2.83 -0.99
N LYS A 17 10.10 2.49 -2.07
CA LYS A 17 10.16 3.32 -3.30
C LYS A 17 8.78 3.45 -3.93
N LEU A 18 8.09 2.32 -4.04
CA LEU A 18 6.74 2.27 -4.60
C LEU A 18 5.76 3.13 -3.81
N LEU A 19 5.75 3.00 -2.48
CA LEU A 19 4.82 3.73 -1.61
C LEU A 19 5.10 5.23 -1.58
N THR A 20 6.37 5.62 -1.60
CA THR A 20 6.75 7.05 -1.66
C THR A 20 6.57 7.63 -3.06
N GLY A 21 6.56 6.79 -4.10
CA GLY A 21 6.50 7.22 -5.49
C GLY A 21 7.83 7.80 -5.99
N HIS A 22 8.93 7.49 -5.31
CA HIS A 22 10.27 8.00 -5.62
C HIS A 22 11.25 6.83 -5.86
N MET A 23 12.05 6.93 -6.92
CA MET A 23 13.06 5.92 -7.26
C MET A 23 14.25 5.92 -6.28
N GLU A 24 14.49 7.07 -5.66
CA GLU A 24 15.50 7.26 -4.61
C GLU A 24 14.80 7.46 -3.27
N LEU A 25 15.35 6.87 -2.22
CA LEU A 25 14.77 6.91 -0.88
C LEU A 25 15.53 7.86 0.02
N ASP A 26 14.78 8.79 0.61
CA ASP A 26 15.21 9.55 1.78
C ASP A 26 14.51 8.94 3.00
N VAL A 27 15.20 8.01 3.67
CA VAL A 27 14.66 7.17 4.74
C VAL A 27 14.13 8.01 5.90
N ASP A 28 14.78 9.14 6.19
CA ASP A 28 14.44 10.03 7.30
C ASP A 28 13.14 10.82 7.05
N LYS A 29 12.66 10.85 5.80
CA LYS A 29 11.42 11.53 5.41
C LYS A 29 10.22 10.61 5.23
N ILE A 30 10.38 9.31 5.44
CA ILE A 30 9.27 8.36 5.29
C ILE A 30 8.36 8.48 6.52
N PRO A 31 7.09 8.89 6.35
CA PRO A 31 6.18 9.05 7.47
C PRO A 31 5.76 7.68 8.04
N GLU A 32 5.45 7.65 9.34
CA GLU A 32 5.13 6.40 10.05
C GLU A 32 3.93 5.66 9.47
N ASN A 33 2.91 6.41 9.01
CA ASN A 33 1.76 5.82 8.34
C ASN A 33 2.16 5.02 7.08
N LEU A 34 3.15 5.46 6.31
CA LEU A 34 3.68 4.69 5.16
C LEU A 34 4.42 3.44 5.59
N LEU A 35 5.14 3.48 6.72
CA LEU A 35 5.83 2.31 7.26
C LEU A 35 4.83 1.22 7.68
N ILE A 36 3.68 1.60 8.22
CA ILE A 36 2.59 0.66 8.56
C ILE A 36 2.02 0.01 7.28
N ILE A 37 1.81 0.79 6.21
CA ILE A 37 1.40 0.24 4.91
C ILE A 37 2.48 -0.68 4.33
N ALA A 38 3.75 -0.29 4.39
CA ALA A 38 4.87 -1.11 3.94
C ALA A 38 4.91 -2.45 4.66
N GLU A 39 4.67 -2.47 5.97
CA GLU A 39 4.62 -3.71 6.75
C GLU A 39 3.50 -4.65 6.27
N ALA A 40 2.32 -4.12 5.98
CA ALA A 40 1.21 -4.91 5.45
C ALA A 40 1.49 -5.44 4.04
N VAL A 41 2.13 -4.64 3.18
CA VAL A 41 2.44 -5.01 1.78
C VAL A 41 3.60 -6.01 1.69
N ASP A 42 4.64 -5.85 2.51
CA ASP A 42 5.78 -6.77 2.57
C ASP A 42 5.41 -8.10 3.24
N GLY A 43 4.51 -8.05 4.23
CA GLY A 43 3.99 -9.23 4.92
C GLY A 43 2.46 -9.27 4.89
N PRO A 44 1.84 -9.70 3.76
CA PRO A 44 0.38 -9.76 3.62
C PRO A 44 -0.37 -10.46 4.76
N ASP A 45 0.24 -11.51 5.33
CA ASP A 45 -0.37 -12.30 6.41
C ASP A 45 -0.43 -11.51 7.74
N LYS A 46 0.24 -10.35 7.84
CA LYS A 46 0.15 -9.43 8.98
C LYS A 46 -1.08 -8.53 8.93
N LEU A 47 -1.72 -8.38 7.77
CA LEU A 47 -2.85 -7.46 7.59
C LEU A 47 -3.93 -7.59 8.66
N PRO A 48 -4.41 -8.81 9.05
CA PRO A 48 -5.45 -8.94 10.08
C PRO A 48 -5.09 -8.27 11.41
N TYR A 49 -3.82 -8.26 11.78
CA TYR A 49 -3.32 -7.66 13.02
C TYR A 49 -3.09 -6.15 12.91
N LEU A 50 -3.01 -5.63 11.68
CA LEU A 50 -2.78 -4.21 11.40
C LEU A 50 -4.09 -3.45 11.12
N ILE A 51 -5.25 -4.12 11.00
CA ILE A 51 -6.53 -3.48 10.62
C ILE A 51 -6.86 -2.29 11.53
N GLU A 52 -6.81 -2.47 12.85
CA GLU A 52 -7.14 -1.39 13.80
C GLU A 52 -6.15 -0.24 13.69
N THR A 53 -4.84 -0.55 13.61
CA THR A 53 -3.79 0.46 13.44
C THR A 53 -3.97 1.26 12.15
N ILE A 54 -4.27 0.57 11.05
CA ILE A 54 -4.49 1.18 9.74
C ILE A 54 -5.75 2.07 9.78
N ARG A 55 -6.84 1.61 10.39
CA ARG A 55 -8.08 2.38 10.50
C ARG A 55 -7.93 3.66 11.34
N SER A 56 -6.99 3.66 12.28
CA SER A 56 -6.68 4.80 13.15
C SER A 56 -5.57 5.71 12.62
N LEU A 57 -5.06 5.49 11.41
CA LEU A 57 -4.01 6.34 10.83
C LEU A 57 -4.48 7.80 10.68
N GLU A 58 -3.63 8.73 11.11
CA GLU A 58 -3.79 10.13 10.76
C GLU A 58 -3.32 10.34 9.30
N ILE A 59 -4.28 10.71 8.44
CA ILE A 59 -4.04 10.93 7.01
C ILE A 59 -4.27 12.42 6.73
N GLY A 60 -3.17 13.17 6.55
CA GLY A 60 -3.23 14.60 6.29
C GLY A 60 -3.80 14.94 4.90
N ASP A 61 -3.48 14.14 3.90
CA ASP A 61 -3.99 14.27 2.52
C ASP A 61 -4.58 12.91 2.06
N PRO A 62 -5.90 12.72 2.20
CA PRO A 62 -6.58 11.47 1.88
C PRO A 62 -6.44 11.05 0.41
N GLU A 63 -6.49 12.00 -0.53
CA GLU A 63 -6.37 11.69 -1.95
C GLU A 63 -4.96 11.22 -2.29
N LYS A 64 -3.94 11.95 -1.81
CA LYS A 64 -2.55 11.56 -1.99
C LYS A 64 -2.25 10.20 -1.36
N PHE A 65 -2.81 9.93 -0.18
CA PHE A 65 -2.66 8.63 0.48
C PHE A 65 -3.36 7.51 -0.30
N ARG A 66 -4.52 7.78 -0.91
CA ARG A 66 -5.19 6.81 -1.78
C ARG A 66 -4.33 6.41 -2.99
N PHE A 67 -3.59 7.36 -3.58
CA PHE A 67 -2.63 7.04 -4.66
C PHE A 67 -1.49 6.11 -4.22
N ILE A 68 -1.14 6.08 -2.93
CA ILE A 68 -0.12 5.15 -2.41
C ILE A 68 -0.61 3.70 -2.56
N LEU A 69 -1.87 3.46 -2.21
CA LEU A 69 -2.50 2.14 -2.35
C LEU A 69 -2.67 1.78 -3.83
N LEU A 70 -3.05 2.76 -4.65
CA LEU A 70 -3.19 2.58 -6.09
C LEU A 70 -1.87 2.14 -6.76
N ARG A 71 -0.73 2.70 -6.35
CA ARG A 71 0.58 2.28 -6.84
C ARG A 71 0.86 0.81 -6.56
N VAL A 72 0.48 0.31 -5.37
CA VAL A 72 0.63 -1.11 -5.01
C VAL A 72 -0.28 -2.00 -5.87
N GLN A 73 -1.51 -1.55 -6.16
CA GLN A 73 -2.42 -2.29 -7.03
C GLN A 73 -1.85 -2.42 -8.44
N ILE A 74 -1.44 -1.29 -9.05
CA ILE A 74 -0.85 -1.26 -10.40
C ILE A 74 0.43 -2.10 -10.46
N ASP A 75 1.34 -1.94 -9.50
CA ASP A 75 2.57 -2.74 -9.40
C ASP A 75 2.26 -4.24 -9.35
N SER A 76 1.26 -4.62 -8.56
CA SER A 76 0.88 -6.02 -8.41
C SER A 76 0.26 -6.60 -9.69
N GLU A 77 -0.56 -5.83 -10.39
CA GLU A 77 -1.14 -6.26 -11.67
C GLU A 77 -0.09 -6.39 -12.77
N LEU A 78 0.87 -5.45 -12.86
CA LEU A 78 1.94 -5.48 -13.86
C LEU A 78 2.86 -6.70 -13.72
N HIS A 79 3.18 -7.08 -12.47
CA HIS A 79 4.12 -8.17 -12.19
C HIS A 79 3.43 -9.49 -11.83
N MET A 80 2.10 -9.58 -11.96
CA MET A 80 1.30 -10.76 -11.58
C MET A 80 1.81 -12.06 -12.22
N ASN A 81 2.26 -11.98 -13.47
CA ASN A 81 2.75 -13.14 -14.22
C ASN A 81 4.13 -13.62 -13.76
N GLU A 82 4.87 -12.79 -13.00
CA GLU A 82 6.20 -13.14 -12.48
C GLU A 82 6.10 -14.01 -11.23
N ASP A 83 5.13 -13.69 -10.36
CA ASP A 83 4.84 -14.44 -9.15
C ASP A 83 3.37 -14.21 -8.73
N LEU A 84 2.49 -15.04 -9.28
CA LEU A 84 1.04 -14.95 -9.08
C LEU A 84 0.69 -14.92 -7.59
N GLN A 85 1.28 -15.82 -6.79
CA GLN A 85 0.94 -15.95 -5.37
C GLN A 85 1.35 -14.69 -4.60
N ARG A 86 2.56 -14.18 -4.83
CA ARG A 86 3.07 -12.99 -4.14
C ARG A 86 2.28 -11.75 -4.52
N TYR A 87 2.09 -11.50 -5.81
CA TYR A 87 1.45 -10.27 -6.29
C TYR A 87 -0.07 -10.28 -6.08
N GLN A 88 -0.73 -11.44 -6.13
CA GLN A 88 -2.15 -11.53 -5.76
C GLN A 88 -2.39 -11.18 -4.29
N LYS A 89 -1.51 -11.61 -3.38
CA LYS A 89 -1.58 -11.22 -1.96
C LYS A 89 -1.35 -9.73 -1.76
N ARG A 90 -0.36 -9.13 -2.44
CA ARG A 90 -0.08 -7.68 -2.38
C ARG A 90 -1.26 -6.86 -2.89
N LEU A 91 -1.84 -7.27 -4.03
CA LEU A 91 -3.04 -6.66 -4.61
C LEU A 91 -4.20 -6.69 -3.60
N TYR A 92 -4.50 -7.87 -3.04
CA TYR A 92 -5.55 -8.03 -2.04
C TYR A 92 -5.35 -7.11 -0.84
N VAL A 93 -4.14 -7.05 -0.28
CA VAL A 93 -3.84 -6.17 0.87
C VAL A 93 -4.13 -4.71 0.53
N SER A 94 -3.62 -4.22 -0.59
CA SER A 94 -3.81 -2.82 -0.97
C SER A 94 -5.29 -2.46 -1.21
N GLN A 95 -6.07 -3.37 -1.79
CA GLN A 95 -7.50 -3.19 -2.01
C GLN A 95 -8.30 -3.22 -0.70
N VAL A 96 -7.96 -4.12 0.23
CA VAL A 96 -8.62 -4.19 1.54
C VAL A 96 -8.33 -2.94 2.35
N ILE A 97 -7.08 -2.47 2.37
CA ILE A 97 -6.72 -1.22 3.05
C ILE A 97 -7.47 -0.04 2.44
N GLU A 98 -7.57 0.00 1.11
CA GLU A 98 -8.30 1.07 0.43
C GLU A 98 -9.78 1.05 0.81
N LYS A 99 -10.45 -0.10 0.72
CA LYS A 99 -11.85 -0.25 1.14
C LYS A 99 -12.05 0.07 2.62
N LEU A 100 -11.10 -0.31 3.47
CA LEU A 100 -11.13 -0.01 4.91
C LEU A 100 -11.06 1.50 5.18
N LEU A 101 -10.30 2.26 4.40
CA LEU A 101 -10.11 3.70 4.62
C LEU A 101 -11.14 4.55 3.89
N TYR A 102 -11.52 4.17 2.67
CA TYR A 102 -12.30 5.00 1.73
C TYR A 102 -13.66 4.41 1.36
N GLY A 103 -13.97 3.17 1.75
CA GLY A 103 -15.24 2.50 1.47
C GLY A 103 -15.33 1.82 0.10
N GLU A 104 -14.52 2.23 -0.87
CA GLU A 104 -14.54 1.73 -2.26
C GLU A 104 -13.14 1.77 -2.90
N LEU A 105 -12.93 1.03 -4.00
CA LEU A 105 -11.69 1.14 -4.77
C LEU A 105 -11.71 2.33 -5.71
N PHE A 106 -10.54 2.95 -5.93
CA PHE A 106 -10.41 4.12 -6.80
C PHE A 106 -10.92 3.84 -8.22
N PHE A 107 -10.60 2.68 -8.77
CA PHE A 107 -11.06 2.26 -10.10
C PHE A 107 -12.54 1.83 -10.16
N GLU A 108 -13.18 1.55 -9.02
CA GLU A 108 -14.61 1.25 -8.94
C GLU A 108 -15.44 2.54 -8.89
N ALA A 109 -14.94 3.59 -8.21
CA ALA A 109 -15.60 4.88 -8.02
C ALA A 109 -15.98 5.64 -9.32
N GLY A 110 -15.31 5.31 -10.44
CA GLY A 110 -15.63 5.87 -11.76
C GLY A 110 -16.79 5.18 -12.48
N LYS A 111 -17.17 3.95 -12.09
CA LYS A 111 -18.18 3.15 -12.80
C LYS A 111 -19.61 3.45 -12.36
N GLU A 112 -19.82 4.03 -11.19
CA GLU A 112 -21.17 4.35 -10.70
C GLU A 112 -21.69 5.70 -11.20
N LYS A 113 -20.82 6.59 -11.70
CA LYS A 113 -21.20 7.92 -12.21
C LYS A 113 -21.65 7.95 -13.67
N GLU A 114 -21.72 6.80 -14.36
CA GLU A 114 -22.19 6.71 -15.75
C GLU A 114 -23.69 6.42 -15.87
N ASN A 115 -24.45 6.40 -14.76
CA ASN A 115 -25.89 6.07 -14.74
C ASN A 115 -26.84 7.21 -14.32
N ASP A 116 -26.38 8.47 -14.25
CA ASP A 116 -27.25 9.65 -14.02
C ASP A 116 -27.41 10.52 -15.27
#